data_AF-A0A8J8FJE4-F1
#
_entry.id   AF-A0A8J8FJE4-F1
#
_cell.length_a   1.000
_cell.length_b   1.000
_cell.length_c   1.000
_cell.angle_alpha   90.00
_cell.angle_beta   90.00
_cell.angle_gamma   90.00
#
_symmetry.space_group_name_H-M   'P 1'
#
loop_
_entity.id
_entity.type
_entity.pdbx_description
1 polymer ?
#
loop_
_entity_poly.entity_id
_entity_poly.type
_entity_poly.pdbx_seq_one_letter_code
_entity_poly.pdbx_strand_id
1 'polypeptide(L)'
;KVFLFELRQIEVQAQRVQGFAFFLRQNPAYQPQEWSESDHIPEIWNQINPLQFQAYADPMDRGMEESLIEIAKKIKTESDALLAKQKKRTLNSVSLNQQVKKRLDIPLYRKQLKAYVVFVRNTPGKQVSALAYRQAFVEGIAPEIWLACVLNECLRQKNKELKIDLREAEHGVAFSGNQKVTDIFLTYQG
;
A
#
# COMPACT_ATOMS: atom_id res chain seq x y z
N LYS A 1 4.84 -11.92 57.73
CA LYS A 1 6.14 -11.59 57.10
C LYS A 1 6.04 -11.34 55.58
N VAL A 2 5.01 -11.83 54.88
CA VAL A 2 4.82 -11.66 53.42
C VAL A 2 4.49 -10.20 53.03
N PHE A 3 3.56 -9.54 53.75
CA PHE A 3 3.13 -8.17 53.45
C PHE A 3 4.25 -7.11 53.48
N LEU A 4 5.21 -7.20 54.41
CA LEU A 4 6.33 -6.25 54.48
C LEU A 4 7.31 -6.41 53.31
N PHE A 5 7.37 -7.59 52.70
CA PHE A 5 8.22 -7.85 51.55
C PHE A 5 7.58 -7.33 50.26
N GLU A 6 6.28 -7.58 50.09
CA GLU A 6 5.48 -7.04 48.98
C GLU A 6 5.46 -5.50 48.99
N LEU A 7 5.27 -4.88 50.16
CA LEU A 7 5.37 -3.42 50.30
C LEU A 7 6.74 -2.87 49.88
N ARG A 8 7.82 -3.57 50.25
CA ARG A 8 9.18 -3.17 49.85
C ARG A 8 9.42 -3.31 48.35
N GLN A 9 8.83 -4.32 47.70
CA GLN A 9 8.89 -4.48 46.25
C GLN A 9 8.13 -3.36 45.53
N ILE A 10 6.94 -3.01 46.03
CA ILE A 10 6.12 -1.91 45.51
C ILE A 10 6.85 -0.57 45.68
N GLU A 11 7.50 -0.34 46.82
CA GLU A 11 8.28 0.86 47.08
C GLU A 11 9.44 1.03 46.09
N VAL A 12 10.21 -0.03 45.83
CA VAL A 12 11.32 -0.01 44.86
C VAL A 12 10.81 0.28 43.44
N GLN A 13 9.66 -0.28 43.05
CA GLN A 13 9.04 0.01 41.76
C GLN A 13 8.56 1.46 41.67
N ALA A 14 7.92 1.98 42.72
CA ALA A 14 7.45 3.36 42.79
C ALA A 14 8.61 4.35 42.69
N GLN A 15 9.73 4.10 43.37
CA GLN A 15 10.94 4.93 43.29
C GLN A 15 11.52 4.95 41.86
N ARG A 16 11.55 3.81 41.18
CA ARG A 16 12.02 3.73 39.77
C ARG A 16 11.12 4.54 38.83
N VAL A 17 9.80 4.42 38.97
CA VAL A 17 8.84 5.16 38.15
C VAL A 17 8.95 6.67 38.41
N GLN A 18 9.08 7.08 39.68
CA GLN A 18 9.28 8.49 40.02
C GLN A 18 10.60 9.05 39.47
N GLY A 19 11.70 8.29 39.58
CA GLY A 19 12.99 8.66 39.01
C GLY A 19 12.93 8.79 37.48
N PHE A 20 12.26 7.87 36.80
CA PHE A 20 12.07 7.94 35.36
C PHE A 20 11.19 9.13 34.94
N ALA A 21 10.09 9.38 35.66
CA ALA A 21 9.25 10.55 35.42
C ALA A 21 10.01 11.87 35.62
N PHE A 22 10.88 11.94 36.62
CA PHE A 22 11.76 13.08 36.85
C PHE A 22 12.77 13.26 35.71
N PHE A 23 13.40 12.17 35.25
CA PHE A 23 14.30 12.19 34.10
C PHE A 23 13.62 12.72 32.84
N LEU A 24 12.40 12.27 32.53
CA LEU A 24 11.64 12.75 31.37
C LEU A 24 11.29 14.23 31.47
N ARG A 25 10.98 14.74 32.68
CA ARG A 25 10.73 16.17 32.90
C ARG A 25 11.98 17.02 32.67
N GLN A 26 13.16 16.51 33.01
CA GLN A 26 14.43 17.20 32.76
C GLN A 26 14.91 17.11 31.32
N ASN A 27 14.48 16.07 30.58
CA ASN A 27 14.90 15.79 29.22
C ASN A 27 13.69 15.76 28.27
N PRO A 28 13.04 16.89 27.98
CA PRO A 28 11.81 16.94 27.20
C PRO A 28 11.99 16.50 25.73
N ALA A 29 13.22 16.50 25.22
CA ALA A 29 13.57 16.01 23.88
C ALA A 29 13.93 14.52 23.86
N TYR A 30 13.90 13.82 25.00
CA TYR A 30 14.20 12.39 25.05
C TYR A 30 13.16 11.61 24.25
N GLN A 31 13.64 10.83 23.28
CA GLN A 31 12.85 9.85 22.55
C GLN A 31 13.41 8.46 22.87
N PRO A 32 12.56 7.48 23.22
CA PRO A 32 12.99 6.09 23.33
C PRO A 32 13.66 5.63 22.03
N GLN A 33 14.66 4.77 22.17
CA GLN A 33 15.29 4.16 21.00
C GLN A 33 14.26 3.30 20.24
N GLU A 34 14.21 3.47 18.92
CA GLU A 34 13.39 2.67 18.02
C GLU A 34 14.05 1.32 17.79
N TRP A 35 13.43 0.24 18.27
CA TRP A 35 13.99 -1.12 18.19
C TRP A 35 13.44 -1.92 17.00
N SER A 36 12.46 -1.39 16.26
CA SER A 36 11.83 -2.10 15.13
C SER A 36 12.81 -2.45 13.99
N GLU A 37 13.85 -1.64 13.80
CA GLU A 37 14.88 -1.85 12.76
C GLU A 37 16.20 -2.44 13.33
N SER A 38 16.24 -2.77 14.62
CA SER A 38 17.45 -3.28 15.26
C SER A 38 17.56 -4.79 15.12
N ASP A 39 18.68 -5.28 14.56
CA ASP A 39 18.96 -6.73 14.45
C ASP A 39 19.15 -7.43 15.81
N HIS A 40 19.38 -6.66 16.87
CA HIS A 40 19.67 -7.16 18.21
C HIS A 40 18.73 -6.55 19.25
N ILE A 41 17.46 -6.98 19.22
CA ILE A 41 16.48 -6.63 20.24
C ILE A 41 16.78 -7.45 21.51
N PRO A 42 16.92 -6.82 22.69
CA PRO A 42 17.16 -7.58 23.92
C PRO A 42 15.97 -8.50 24.21
N GLU A 43 16.25 -9.72 24.67
CA GLU A 43 15.28 -10.82 24.82
C GLU A 43 14.05 -10.44 25.66
N ILE A 44 14.22 -9.56 26.66
CA ILE A 44 13.13 -9.08 27.51
C ILE A 44 12.07 -8.26 26.77
N TRP A 45 12.40 -7.71 25.60
CA TRP A 45 11.48 -6.96 24.73
C TRP A 45 10.86 -7.84 23.64
N ASN A 46 11.43 -9.01 23.36
CA ASN A 46 10.96 -9.95 22.34
C ASN A 46 10.03 -11.02 22.94
N GLN A 47 8.95 -10.59 23.61
CA GLN A 47 8.01 -11.48 24.32
C GLN A 47 6.86 -11.99 23.44
N ILE A 48 6.84 -11.65 22.15
CA ILE A 48 5.79 -12.10 21.23
C ILE A 48 6.18 -13.48 20.71
N ASN A 49 5.34 -14.48 20.95
CA ASN A 49 5.49 -15.78 20.30
C ASN A 49 5.41 -15.60 18.78
N PRO A 50 6.42 -16.02 18.01
CA PRO A 50 6.39 -15.88 16.56
C PRO A 50 5.18 -16.61 15.99
N LEU A 51 4.42 -15.94 15.11
CA LEU A 51 3.31 -16.54 14.39
C LEU A 51 3.84 -17.70 13.54
N GLN A 52 3.44 -18.93 13.86
CA GLN A 52 3.79 -20.09 13.06
C GLN A 52 2.84 -20.18 11.86
N PHE A 53 3.34 -19.79 10.69
CA PHE A 53 2.63 -20.00 9.43
C PHE A 53 2.92 -21.41 8.90
N GLN A 54 1.90 -22.24 8.75
CA GLN A 54 2.01 -23.50 8.03
C GLN A 54 1.79 -23.23 6.53
N ALA A 55 2.85 -23.36 5.73
CA ALA A 55 2.85 -23.04 4.31
C ALA A 55 2.39 -24.21 3.41
N TYR A 56 1.74 -25.24 3.96
CA TYR A 56 1.29 -26.41 3.20
C TYR A 56 -0.17 -26.74 3.51
N ALA A 57 -0.97 -26.93 2.46
CA ALA A 57 -2.31 -27.49 2.58
C ALA A 57 -2.17 -29.01 2.75
N ASP A 58 -2.53 -29.54 3.91
CA ASP A 58 -2.57 -30.98 4.17
C ASP A 58 -3.79 -31.61 3.46
N PRO A 59 -3.61 -32.42 2.41
CA PRO A 59 -4.71 -33.06 1.70
C PRO A 59 -5.39 -34.18 2.50
N MET A 60 -4.83 -34.58 3.65
CA MET A 60 -5.40 -35.58 4.54
C MET A 60 -6.16 -34.97 5.72
N ASP A 61 -6.23 -33.63 5.80
CA ASP A 61 -7.02 -32.94 6.81
C ASP A 61 -8.51 -33.12 6.55
N ARG A 62 -9.15 -33.96 7.37
CA ARG A 62 -10.59 -34.25 7.31
C ARG A 62 -11.45 -33.03 7.68
N GLY A 63 -10.89 -32.02 8.34
CA GLY A 63 -11.59 -30.75 8.60
C GLY A 63 -11.86 -29.93 7.34
N MET A 64 -11.06 -30.15 6.29
CA MET A 64 -11.18 -29.47 4.99
C MET A 64 -12.05 -30.24 3.98
N GLU A 65 -12.47 -31.47 4.32
CA GLU A 65 -13.11 -32.41 3.39
C GLU A 65 -14.41 -31.84 2.80
N GLU A 66 -15.28 -31.27 3.63
CA GLU A 66 -16.55 -30.68 3.16
C GLU A 66 -16.31 -29.48 2.23
N SER A 67 -15.36 -28.61 2.57
CA SER A 67 -14.99 -27.44 1.75
C SER A 67 -14.45 -27.87 0.39
N LEU A 68 -13.58 -28.89 0.35
CA LEU A 68 -13.02 -29.42 -0.88
C LEU A 68 -14.09 -30.13 -1.74
N ILE A 69 -15.02 -30.86 -1.10
CA ILE A 69 -16.17 -31.47 -1.78
C ILE A 69 -17.09 -30.39 -2.38
N GLU A 70 -17.35 -29.29 -1.67
CA GLU A 70 -18.18 -28.20 -2.17
C GLU A 70 -17.54 -27.53 -3.40
N ILE A 71 -16.22 -27.28 -3.34
CA ILE A 71 -15.45 -26.74 -4.48
C ILE A 71 -15.53 -27.70 -5.67
N ALA A 72 -15.29 -29.00 -5.45
CA ALA A 72 -15.35 -30.00 -6.51
C ALA A 72 -16.75 -30.11 -7.15
N LYS A 73 -17.82 -30.00 -6.34
CA LYS A 73 -19.20 -29.97 -6.84
C LYS A 73 -19.46 -28.75 -7.70
N LYS A 74 -19.05 -27.55 -7.27
CA LYS A 74 -19.20 -26.30 -8.06
C LYS A 74 -18.54 -26.42 -9.43
N ILE A 75 -17.31 -26.95 -9.49
CA ILE A 75 -16.57 -27.17 -10.75
C ILE A 75 -17.33 -28.12 -11.68
N LYS A 76 -17.88 -29.23 -11.17
CA LYS A 76 -18.65 -30.19 -11.98
C LYS A 76 -19.94 -29.59 -12.52
N THR A 77 -20.72 -28.88 -11.72
CA THR A 77 -21.97 -28.22 -12.18
C THR A 77 -21.72 -27.20 -13.29
N GLU A 78 -20.60 -26.46 -13.23
CA GLU A 78 -20.24 -25.54 -14.31
C GLU A 78 -19.87 -26.29 -15.59
N SER A 79 -19.16 -27.42 -15.48
CA SER A 79 -18.80 -28.24 -16.64
C SER A 79 -20.01 -28.87 -17.34
N ASP A 80 -21.00 -29.37 -16.61
CA ASP A 80 -22.21 -29.96 -17.20
C ASP A 80 -23.11 -28.90 -17.85
N ALA A 81 -23.21 -27.71 -17.24
CA ALA A 81 -23.90 -26.57 -17.85
C ALA A 81 -23.21 -26.08 -19.15
N LEU A 82 -21.88 -26.20 -19.23
CA LEU A 82 -21.10 -25.90 -20.44
C LEU A 82 -21.23 -27.00 -21.50
N LEU A 83 -21.33 -28.27 -21.11
CA LEU A 83 -21.51 -29.42 -22.00
C LEU A 83 -22.94 -29.52 -22.56
N ALA A 84 -23.97 -29.20 -21.77
CA ALA A 84 -25.36 -29.14 -22.21
C ALA A 84 -25.60 -28.02 -23.25
N LYS A 85 -24.73 -26.99 -23.28
CA LYS A 85 -24.70 -25.93 -24.29
C LYS A 85 -23.82 -26.28 -25.50
N GLN A 86 -23.53 -27.56 -25.77
CA GLN A 86 -22.96 -27.97 -27.05
C GLN A 86 -23.98 -27.80 -28.18
N LYS A 87 -24.11 -26.55 -28.65
CA LYS A 87 -24.65 -26.22 -29.96
C LYS A 87 -23.92 -27.11 -30.97
N LYS A 88 -24.66 -27.95 -31.72
CA LYS A 88 -24.12 -28.79 -32.80
C LYS A 88 -23.14 -27.95 -33.62
N ARG A 89 -21.84 -28.22 -33.47
CA ARG A 89 -20.80 -27.54 -34.24
C ARG A 89 -20.93 -28.07 -35.66
N THR A 90 -21.43 -27.24 -36.57
CA THR A 90 -21.08 -27.39 -37.98
C THR A 90 -19.55 -27.34 -38.06
N LEU A 91 -18.95 -28.36 -38.66
CA LEU A 91 -17.53 -28.38 -38.99
C LEU A 91 -17.27 -27.18 -39.91
N ASN A 92 -16.84 -26.07 -39.31
CA ASN A 92 -16.43 -24.90 -40.06
C ASN A 92 -15.10 -25.25 -40.74
N SER A 93 -15.03 -25.03 -42.05
CA SER A 93 -13.79 -25.07 -42.81
C SER A 93 -12.72 -24.28 -42.07
N VAL A 94 -11.55 -24.89 -41.86
CA VAL A 94 -10.41 -24.24 -41.22
C VAL A 94 -10.00 -23.05 -42.08
N SER A 95 -10.46 -21.88 -41.69
CA SER A 95 -9.93 -20.61 -42.18
C SER A 95 -8.74 -20.30 -41.30
N LEU A 96 -7.55 -20.21 -41.89
CA LEU A 96 -6.33 -19.68 -41.27
C LEU A 96 -6.55 -18.21 -40.94
N ASN A 97 -7.43 -17.92 -39.99
CA ASN A 97 -7.65 -16.56 -39.53
C ASN A 97 -6.44 -16.17 -38.70
N GLN A 98 -5.65 -15.27 -39.29
CA GLN A 98 -4.53 -14.58 -38.68
C GLN A 98 -4.91 -14.22 -37.24
N GLN A 99 -4.15 -14.74 -36.26
CA GLN A 99 -4.35 -14.37 -34.86
C GLN A 99 -4.16 -12.86 -34.73
N VAL A 100 -5.26 -12.13 -34.66
CA VAL A 100 -5.24 -10.68 -34.43
C VAL A 100 -4.78 -10.50 -33.00
N LYS A 101 -3.49 -10.17 -32.82
CA LYS A 101 -2.92 -9.76 -31.54
C LYS A 101 -3.80 -8.66 -30.98
N LYS A 102 -4.60 -8.97 -29.94
CA LYS A 102 -5.37 -7.96 -29.21
C LYS A 102 -4.37 -6.99 -28.59
N ARG A 103 -4.22 -5.81 -29.19
CA ARG A 103 -3.45 -4.72 -28.60
C ARG A 103 -4.21 -4.29 -27.34
N LEU A 104 -3.58 -4.45 -26.18
CA LEU A 104 -4.11 -3.88 -24.95
C LEU A 104 -3.99 -2.37 -25.07
N ASP A 105 -5.12 -1.67 -24.99
CA ASP A 105 -5.13 -0.22 -24.98
C ASP A 105 -4.47 0.31 -23.70
N ILE A 106 -3.62 1.32 -23.87
CA ILE A 106 -2.94 1.96 -22.74
C ILE A 106 -4.01 2.62 -21.86
N PRO A 107 -4.00 2.36 -20.53
CA PRO A 107 -4.94 2.99 -19.60
C PRO A 107 -4.93 4.52 -19.72
N LEU A 108 -6.10 5.14 -19.58
CA LEU A 108 -6.30 6.58 -19.76
C LEU A 108 -5.36 7.42 -18.88
N TYR A 109 -5.18 7.02 -17.62
CA TYR A 109 -4.28 7.71 -16.68
C TYR A 109 -2.83 7.75 -17.19
N ARG A 110 -2.33 6.67 -17.82
CA ARG A 110 -0.96 6.64 -18.35
C ARG A 110 -0.80 7.54 -19.57
N LYS A 111 -1.83 7.63 -20.41
CA LYS A 111 -1.82 8.54 -21.57
C LYS A 111 -1.77 9.99 -21.09
N GLN A 112 -2.63 10.33 -20.12
CA GLN A 112 -2.73 11.69 -19.58
C GLN A 112 -1.51 12.09 -18.75
N LEU A 113 -0.92 11.15 -18.01
CA LEU A 113 0.29 11.41 -17.24
C LEU A 113 1.49 11.71 -18.13
N LYS A 114 1.64 10.99 -19.25
CA LYS A 114 2.66 11.32 -20.25
C LYS A 114 2.43 12.71 -20.85
N ALA A 115 1.19 13.05 -21.18
CA ALA A 115 0.84 14.37 -21.70
C ALA A 115 1.13 15.48 -20.67
N TYR A 116 0.84 15.24 -19.39
CA TYR A 116 1.15 16.15 -18.30
C TYR A 116 2.66 16.41 -18.17
N VAL A 117 3.48 15.36 -18.17
CA VAL A 117 4.95 15.50 -18.10
C VAL A 117 5.50 16.26 -19.31
N VAL A 118 4.99 15.99 -20.51
CA VAL A 118 5.35 16.76 -21.73
C VAL A 118 4.96 18.23 -21.58
N PHE A 119 3.77 18.51 -21.05
CA PHE A 119 3.30 19.87 -20.81
C PHE A 119 4.22 20.64 -19.83
N VAL A 120 4.66 19.98 -18.75
CA VAL A 120 5.62 20.55 -17.78
C VAL A 120 6.97 20.85 -18.44
N ARG A 121 7.49 19.92 -19.25
CA ARG A 121 8.76 20.11 -19.98
C ARG A 121 8.69 21.26 -20.98
N ASN A 122 7.54 21.46 -21.62
CA ASN A 122 7.31 22.57 -22.53
C ASN A 122 7.14 23.92 -21.83
N THR A 123 7.12 23.93 -20.50
CA THR A 123 6.92 25.14 -19.69
C THR A 123 8.05 25.29 -18.65
N PRO A 124 9.32 25.46 -19.08
CA PRO A 124 10.47 25.48 -18.18
C PRO A 124 10.37 26.58 -17.12
N GLY A 125 10.82 26.28 -15.90
CA GLY A 125 10.84 27.22 -14.78
C GLY A 125 9.48 27.59 -14.18
N LYS A 126 8.35 27.13 -14.73
CA LYS A 126 7.02 27.34 -14.14
C LYS A 126 6.58 26.12 -13.34
N GLN A 127 6.08 26.36 -12.14
CA GLN A 127 5.39 25.34 -11.36
C GLN A 127 4.01 25.06 -11.97
N VAL A 128 3.79 23.81 -12.40
CA VAL A 128 2.50 23.37 -12.93
C VAL A 128 1.80 22.50 -11.88
N SER A 129 0.57 22.85 -11.54
CA SER A 129 -0.29 22.08 -10.64
C SER A 129 -0.86 20.84 -11.35
N ALA A 130 -0.74 19.69 -10.71
CA ALA A 130 -1.34 18.45 -11.18
C ALA A 130 -2.88 18.52 -11.15
N LEU A 131 -3.48 19.14 -10.11
CA LEU A 131 -4.93 19.31 -10.05
C LEU A 131 -5.45 20.28 -11.11
N ALA A 132 -4.80 21.41 -11.31
CA ALA A 132 -5.20 22.39 -12.32
C ALA A 132 -5.13 21.78 -13.73
N TYR A 133 -4.06 21.02 -14.02
CA TYR A 133 -3.94 20.30 -15.28
C TYR A 133 -5.08 19.30 -15.46
N ARG A 134 -5.39 18.51 -14.43
CA ARG A 134 -6.49 17.54 -14.49
C ARG A 134 -7.82 18.23 -14.77
N GLN A 135 -8.13 19.31 -14.05
CA GLN A 135 -9.38 20.05 -14.22
C GLN A 135 -9.55 20.59 -15.65
N ALA A 136 -8.46 20.93 -16.32
CA ALA A 136 -8.49 21.45 -17.68
C ALA A 136 -8.48 20.37 -18.78
N PHE A 137 -7.79 19.25 -18.57
CA PHE A 137 -7.46 18.31 -19.66
C PHE A 137 -7.82 16.84 -19.39
N VAL A 138 -8.13 16.46 -18.15
CA VAL A 138 -8.32 15.06 -17.75
C VAL A 138 -9.73 14.83 -17.21
N GLU A 139 -10.58 14.28 -18.06
CA GLU A 139 -11.91 13.81 -17.69
C GLU A 139 -11.89 12.33 -17.29
N GLY A 140 -12.84 11.93 -16.42
CA GLY A 140 -13.06 10.52 -16.07
C GLY A 140 -12.09 9.91 -15.05
N ILE A 141 -11.16 10.69 -14.49
CA ILE A 141 -10.30 10.27 -13.37
C ILE A 141 -10.61 11.13 -12.16
N ALA A 142 -10.87 10.55 -10.99
CA ALA A 142 -11.07 11.28 -9.74
C ALA A 142 -9.79 12.03 -9.30
N PRO A 143 -9.89 13.20 -8.63
CA PRO A 143 -8.72 13.99 -8.28
C PRO A 143 -7.72 13.24 -7.39
N GLU A 144 -8.21 12.45 -6.44
CA GLU A 144 -7.39 11.68 -5.49
C GLU A 144 -6.61 10.57 -6.22
N ILE A 145 -7.29 9.87 -7.15
CA ILE A 145 -6.67 8.84 -7.99
C ILE A 145 -5.62 9.45 -8.91
N TRP A 146 -5.90 10.62 -9.49
CA TRP A 146 -4.97 11.34 -10.34
C TRP A 146 -3.69 11.73 -9.57
N LEU A 147 -3.83 12.35 -8.40
CA LEU A 147 -2.70 12.72 -7.57
C LEU A 147 -1.88 11.51 -7.14
N ALA A 148 -2.52 10.41 -6.75
CA ALA A 148 -1.82 9.16 -6.43
C ALA A 148 -1.01 8.62 -7.63
N CYS A 149 -1.58 8.70 -8.84
CA CYS A 149 -0.89 8.27 -10.06
C CYS A 149 0.30 9.17 -10.40
N VAL A 150 0.15 10.49 -10.28
CA VAL A 150 1.24 11.46 -10.48
C VAL A 150 2.36 11.21 -9.48
N LEU A 151 2.03 11.09 -8.20
CA LEU A 151 3.00 10.82 -7.14
C LEU A 151 3.75 9.51 -7.37
N ASN A 152 3.03 8.42 -7.68
CA ASN A 152 3.65 7.11 -7.92
C ASN A 152 4.66 7.17 -9.06
N GLU A 153 4.31 7.83 -10.16
CA GLU A 153 5.19 7.93 -11.32
C GLU A 153 6.40 8.81 -11.04
N CYS A 154 6.22 9.91 -10.32
CA CYS A 154 7.30 10.78 -9.85
C CYS A 154 8.28 10.06 -8.91
N LEU A 155 7.78 9.17 -8.04
CA LEU A 155 8.62 8.36 -7.16
C LEU A 155 9.34 7.22 -7.92
N ARG A 156 8.68 6.62 -8.91
CA ARG A 156 9.26 5.56 -9.76
C ARG A 156 10.32 6.10 -10.70
N GLN A 157 10.02 7.18 -11.39
CA GLN A 157 10.92 7.80 -12.35
C GLN A 157 11.78 8.82 -11.61
N LYS A 158 13.02 8.46 -11.31
CA LYS A 158 14.06 9.40 -10.84
C LYS A 158 14.45 10.40 -11.95
N ASN A 159 13.48 11.13 -12.48
CA ASN A 159 13.67 12.16 -13.50
C ASN A 159 14.38 13.34 -12.85
N LYS A 160 15.71 13.35 -12.93
CA LYS A 160 16.57 14.41 -12.36
C LYS A 160 16.21 15.82 -12.85
N GLU A 161 15.52 15.93 -13.98
CA GLU A 161 15.13 17.19 -14.60
C GLU A 161 13.82 17.77 -14.05
N LEU A 162 13.05 17.00 -13.27
CA LEU A 162 11.76 17.43 -12.71
C LEU A 162 11.89 17.60 -11.20
N LYS A 163 11.65 18.82 -10.73
CA LYS A 163 11.48 19.10 -9.30
C LYS A 163 10.02 18.92 -8.92
N ILE A 164 9.80 18.21 -7.81
CA ILE A 164 8.49 17.91 -7.25
C ILE A 164 8.33 18.71 -5.96
N ASP A 165 7.28 19.53 -5.89
CA ASP A 165 6.89 20.25 -4.68
C ASP A 165 5.48 19.79 -4.26
N LEU A 166 5.33 19.31 -3.02
CA LEU A 166 4.05 18.87 -2.48
C LEU A 166 3.38 20.02 -1.72
N ARG A 167 2.10 20.28 -2.00
CA ARG A 167 1.32 21.24 -1.22
C ARG A 167 0.54 20.49 -0.16
N GLU A 168 0.92 20.71 1.08
CA GLU A 168 0.31 20.09 2.25
C GLU A 168 -0.92 20.87 2.71
N ALA A 169 -1.89 20.18 3.31
CA ALA A 169 -2.99 20.84 4.01
C ALA A 169 -2.47 21.48 5.30
N GLU A 170 -2.88 22.72 5.60
CA GLU A 170 -2.62 23.33 6.90
C GLU A 170 -3.32 22.52 8.00
N HIS A 171 -2.50 21.92 8.88
CA HIS A 171 -2.85 21.32 10.18
C HIS A 171 -4.22 20.62 10.26
N GLY A 172 -4.24 19.35 9.85
CA GLY A 172 -5.34 18.44 10.14
C GLY A 172 -4.87 17.22 10.91
N VAL A 173 -4.99 17.28 12.24
CA VAL A 173 -4.89 16.17 13.21
C VAL A 173 -3.48 15.84 13.72
N ALA A 174 -3.38 15.73 15.05
CA ALA A 174 -2.19 15.35 15.80
C ALA A 174 -1.55 14.05 15.27
N PHE A 175 -0.22 14.07 15.08
CA PHE A 175 0.71 12.93 14.97
C PHE A 175 0.10 11.59 14.52
N SER A 176 -0.45 11.54 13.29
CA SER A 176 -0.91 10.27 12.69
C SER A 176 0.18 9.54 11.90
N GLY A 177 1.35 10.16 11.73
CA GLY A 177 2.40 9.71 10.79
C GLY A 177 2.03 9.90 9.31
N ASN A 178 0.79 10.31 9.00
CA ASN A 178 0.32 10.53 7.64
C ASN A 178 0.28 12.02 7.30
N GLN A 179 0.82 12.38 6.14
CA GLN A 179 0.81 13.74 5.62
C GLN A 179 -0.28 13.89 4.56
N LYS A 180 -1.18 14.86 4.74
CA LYS A 180 -2.26 15.11 3.79
C LYS A 180 -1.77 16.05 2.69
N VAL A 181 -1.59 15.50 1.48
CA VAL A 181 -1.25 16.26 0.27
C VAL A 181 -2.53 16.75 -0.40
N THR A 182 -2.60 18.06 -0.65
CA THR A 182 -3.71 18.72 -1.34
C THR A 182 -3.44 18.90 -2.82
N ASP A 183 -2.18 19.06 -3.23
CA ASP A 183 -1.80 19.18 -4.63
C ASP A 183 -0.31 18.82 -4.83
N ILE A 184 0.08 18.55 -6.08
CA ILE A 184 1.44 18.23 -6.49
C ILE A 184 1.86 19.20 -7.60
N PHE A 185 2.96 19.90 -7.39
CA PHE A 185 3.55 20.82 -8.36
C PHE A 185 4.78 20.19 -9.01
N LEU A 186 4.83 20.21 -10.33
CA LEU A 186 6.02 19.82 -11.08
C LEU A 186 6.65 21.04 -11.74
N THR A 187 7.97 21.13 -11.66
CA THR A 187 8.76 22.16 -12.34
C THR A 187 9.87 21.50 -13.15
N TYR A 188 10.01 21.86 -14.42
CA TYR A 188 11.15 21.43 -15.22
C TYR A 188 12.35 22.34 -14.97
N GLN A 189 13.49 21.74 -14.63
CA GLN A 189 14.76 22.39 -14.27
C GLN A 189 15.85 22.24 -15.35
N GLY A 190 15.50 21.76 -16.54
CA GLY A 190 16.44 21.60 -17.65
C GLY A 190 16.95 22.91 -18.25
#